data_AF-A0A4U9V9W8-F1
#
_entry.id   AF-A0A4U9V9W8-F1
#
_cell.length_a   1.000
_cell.length_b   1.000
_cell.length_c   1.000
_cell.angle_alpha   90.00
_cell.angle_beta   90.00
_cell.angle_gamma   90.00
#
_symmetry.space_group_name_H-M   'P 1'
#
loop_
_entity.id
_entity.type
_entity.pdbx_description
1 polymer ?
#
loop_
_entity_poly.entity_id
_entity_poly.type
_entity_poly.pdbx_seq_one_letter_code
_entity_poly.pdbx_strand_id
1 'polypeptide(L)'
;MVAYWQVSPVALCMTVLLNPFPTTSETKSVVYRNHHYDAMGPPCFNLTPISTAGGVAITSGSLIAVLNMHQTNNVGESHSYIWNIYASNSVVIPTGGCDVSSRDVTVNLPEYPGTVSIPLTVRCAKNQNLAYYLTGPTTDAASTIFANTASAPVAQGIGIQVANRNGAIPTNRNVALGTVGSSAVSLGLTANYARTTGQVVAGNVKAVVGVTFLYP
;
A
#
# COMPACT_ATOMS: atom_id res chain seq x y z
N MET A 1 0.76 41.31 9.94
CA MET A 1 1.56 40.77 8.81
C MET A 1 0.96 39.41 8.48
N VAL A 2 0.37 39.23 7.30
CA VAL A 2 -0.27 37.96 6.90
C VAL A 2 0.79 37.12 6.19
N ALA A 3 1.21 36.02 6.80
CA ALA A 3 2.12 35.06 6.18
C ALA A 3 1.31 34.03 5.38
N TYR A 4 1.43 34.07 4.06
CA TYR A 4 0.87 33.06 3.16
C TYR A 4 1.88 31.93 2.95
N TRP A 5 1.56 30.71 3.38
CA TRP A 5 2.42 29.55 3.15
C TRP A 5 2.04 28.87 1.84
N GLN A 6 2.82 29.07 0.78
CA GLN A 6 2.65 28.34 -0.47
C GLN A 6 3.57 27.12 -0.46
N VAL A 7 2.99 25.92 -0.39
CA VAL A 7 3.74 24.66 -0.45
C VAL A 7 3.97 24.33 -1.94
N SER A 8 5.20 24.56 -2.42
CA SER A 8 5.60 24.16 -3.78
C SER A 8 5.84 22.65 -3.86
N PRO A 9 5.60 21.97 -5.01
CA PRO A 9 5.53 20.51 -5.10
C PRO A 9 6.90 19.79 -5.10
N VAL A 10 8.00 20.54 -5.03
CA VAL A 10 9.36 20.01 -5.17
C VAL A 10 10.18 20.49 -3.98
N ALA A 11 10.07 19.80 -2.85
CA ALA A 11 10.88 20.11 -1.68
C ALA A 11 11.60 18.85 -1.22
N LEU A 12 12.93 18.90 -1.37
CA LEU A 12 13.88 18.08 -0.63
C LEU A 12 13.45 18.08 0.85
N CYS A 13 13.27 16.89 1.40
CA CYS A 13 12.97 16.68 2.80
C CYS A 13 14.03 17.38 3.66
N MET A 14 13.66 18.48 4.32
CA MET A 14 14.56 19.16 5.23
C MET A 14 14.81 18.21 6.40
N THR A 15 16.08 17.89 6.62
CA THR A 15 16.57 16.97 7.65
C THR A 15 16.24 17.53 9.03
N VAL A 16 14.99 17.42 9.47
CA VAL A 16 14.63 17.54 10.87
C VAL A 16 15.35 16.38 11.54
N LEU A 17 16.32 16.73 12.39
CA LEU A 17 16.98 15.83 13.35
C LEU A 17 15.98 14.74 13.77
N LEU A 18 16.35 13.47 13.63
CA LEU A 18 15.56 12.29 13.96
C LEU A 18 15.04 12.36 15.41
N ASN A 19 13.94 13.08 15.62
CA ASN A 19 13.25 13.16 16.88
C ASN A 19 12.14 12.10 16.86
N PRO A 20 11.86 11.45 18.00
CA PRO A 20 10.72 10.55 18.10
C PRO A 20 9.43 11.31 17.79
N PHE A 21 8.52 10.64 17.10
CA PHE A 21 7.15 11.10 16.89
C PHE A 21 6.19 10.05 17.47
N PRO A 22 5.28 10.42 18.41
CA PRO A 22 5.03 11.76 18.95
C PRO A 22 6.23 12.37 19.69
N THR A 23 6.43 13.68 19.56
CA THR A 23 7.54 14.40 20.20
C THR A 23 7.34 14.45 21.72
N THR A 24 8.36 14.08 22.48
CA THR A 24 8.34 14.09 23.96
C THR A 24 8.98 15.34 24.57
N SER A 25 9.69 16.13 23.76
CA SER A 25 10.31 17.40 24.15
C SER A 25 10.25 18.41 23.00
N GLU A 26 10.43 19.68 23.33
CA GLU A 26 10.48 20.76 22.33
C GLU A 26 11.70 20.59 21.41
N THR A 27 11.46 20.66 20.10
CA THR A 27 12.53 20.53 19.10
C THR A 27 13.36 21.81 19.00
N LYS A 28 14.54 21.73 18.38
CA LYS A 28 15.37 22.91 18.11
C LYS A 28 14.58 23.96 17.30
N SER A 29 14.78 25.23 17.65
CA SER A 29 14.14 26.36 16.97
C SER A 29 14.68 26.54 15.56
N VAL A 30 13.79 26.91 14.63
CA VAL A 30 14.12 27.34 13.27
C VAL A 30 14.12 28.86 13.25
N VAL A 31 15.23 29.48 12.87
CA VAL A 31 15.40 30.94 12.89
C VAL A 31 15.13 31.53 11.51
N TYR A 32 14.10 32.38 11.40
CA TYR A 32 13.80 33.15 10.20
C TYR A 32 14.41 34.55 10.34
N ARG A 33 15.37 34.90 9.47
CA ARG A 33 16.09 36.20 9.54
C ARG A 33 15.73 37.16 8.41
N ASN A 34 15.19 36.65 7.30
CA ASN A 34 14.97 37.45 6.10
C ASN A 34 13.46 37.71 5.88
N HIS A 35 13.15 38.81 5.19
CA HIS A 35 11.79 39.12 4.71
C HIS A 35 11.40 38.36 3.44
N HIS A 36 12.27 37.46 2.96
CA HIS A 36 11.93 36.56 1.87
C HIS A 36 11.14 35.39 2.41
N TYR A 37 10.26 34.85 1.57
CA TYR A 37 9.56 33.60 1.82
C TYR A 37 10.58 32.45 1.85
N ASP A 38 11.35 32.36 2.94
CA ASP A 38 12.09 31.17 3.29
C ASP A 38 11.02 30.19 3.77
N ALA A 39 10.40 29.49 2.81
CA ALA A 39 9.44 28.46 3.11
C ALA A 39 10.11 27.50 4.09
N MET A 40 9.49 27.29 5.26
CA MET A 40 9.85 26.16 6.12
C MET A 40 9.88 24.94 5.21
N GLY A 41 11.04 24.29 5.08
CA GLY A 41 11.08 23.01 4.38
C GLY A 41 10.01 22.12 5.01
N PRO A 42 9.17 21.44 4.22
CA PRO A 42 8.02 20.74 4.78
C PRO A 42 8.50 19.73 5.83
N PRO A 43 7.88 19.70 7.03
CA PRO A 43 8.24 18.72 8.03
C PRO A 43 8.00 17.31 7.46
N CYS A 44 9.02 16.45 7.55
CA CYS A 44 8.90 15.07 7.13
C CYS A 44 8.51 14.17 8.30
N PHE A 45 7.38 13.49 8.16
CA PHE A 45 6.93 12.50 9.13
C PHE A 45 7.34 11.11 8.66
N ASN A 46 8.16 10.45 9.46
CA ASN A 46 8.52 9.06 9.24
C ASN A 46 7.62 8.17 10.12
N LEU A 47 7.18 7.04 9.56
CA LEU A 47 6.43 6.04 10.31
C LEU A 47 7.33 4.84 10.61
N THR A 48 7.20 4.32 11.83
CA THR A 48 7.79 3.02 12.18
C THR A 48 6.95 1.91 11.55
N PRO A 49 7.54 1.00 10.75
CA PRO A 49 6.82 -0.13 10.20
C PRO A 49 6.26 -1.04 11.29
N ILE A 50 4.99 -1.43 11.15
CA ILE A 50 4.28 -2.36 12.04
C ILE A 50 3.82 -3.64 11.31
N SER A 51 3.99 -3.71 9.99
CA SER A 51 3.57 -4.85 9.17
C SER A 51 4.63 -5.26 8.13
N THR A 52 4.31 -6.25 7.30
CA THR A 52 5.19 -6.72 6.22
C THR A 52 5.08 -5.84 4.99
N ALA A 53 3.91 -5.89 4.35
CA ALA A 53 3.55 -5.04 3.23
C ALA A 53 2.10 -4.57 3.38
N GLY A 54 1.68 -4.21 4.59
CA GLY A 54 0.36 -3.60 4.82
C GLY A 54 0.33 -2.14 4.35
N GLY A 55 -0.88 -1.59 4.27
CA GLY A 55 -1.09 -0.18 3.99
C GLY A 55 -2.33 0.33 4.71
N VAL A 56 -2.32 1.61 5.08
CA VAL A 56 -3.48 2.31 5.63
C VAL A 56 -3.96 3.32 4.60
N ALA A 57 -5.23 3.23 4.21
CA ALA A 57 -5.84 4.18 3.30
C ALA A 57 -6.19 5.47 4.04
N ILE A 58 -5.78 6.60 3.48
CA ILE A 58 -6.14 7.95 3.92
C ILE A 58 -6.89 8.60 2.78
N THR A 59 -8.13 8.99 3.01
CA THR A 59 -8.94 9.71 2.03
C THR A 59 -8.64 11.20 2.07
N SER A 60 -8.78 11.90 0.94
CA SER A 60 -8.73 13.37 0.90
C SER A 60 -9.64 13.99 1.96
N GLY A 61 -9.14 15.01 2.64
CA GLY A 61 -9.80 15.69 3.76
C GLY A 61 -9.63 15.02 5.13
N SER A 62 -8.98 13.85 5.22
CA SER A 62 -8.70 13.19 6.50
C SER A 62 -7.60 13.92 7.29
N LEU A 63 -7.77 14.04 8.62
CA LEU A 63 -6.73 14.53 9.51
C LEU A 63 -5.59 13.49 9.64
N ILE A 64 -4.36 13.89 9.33
CA ILE A 64 -3.17 13.01 9.35
C ILE A 64 -2.30 13.27 10.58
N ALA A 65 -2.13 14.53 10.98
CA ALA A 65 -1.28 14.91 12.11
C ALA A 65 -1.76 16.19 12.79
N VAL A 66 -1.39 16.35 14.06
CA VAL A 66 -1.61 17.55 14.86
C VAL A 66 -0.26 18.02 15.37
N LEU A 67 0.14 19.24 15.00
CA LEU A 67 1.43 19.82 15.37
C LEU A 67 1.21 20.96 16.36
N ASN A 68 1.92 20.93 17.49
CA ASN A 68 1.95 22.04 18.44
C ASN A 68 3.22 22.86 18.17
N MET A 69 3.05 24.03 17.57
CA MET A 69 4.12 24.94 17.18
C MET A 69 4.33 25.99 18.25
N HIS A 70 5.57 26.21 18.69
CA HIS A 70 5.93 27.28 19.61
C HIS A 70 6.79 28.33 18.88
N GLN A 71 6.29 29.55 18.80
CA GLN A 71 6.94 30.69 18.16
C GLN A 71 7.45 31.66 19.22
N THR A 72 8.71 32.03 19.10
CA THR A 72 9.37 33.04 19.94
C THR A 72 10.09 34.07 19.08
N ASN A 73 10.42 35.23 19.66
CA ASN A 73 11.25 36.24 19.00
C ASN A 73 12.30 36.84 19.93
N ASN A 74 13.18 37.69 19.38
CA ASN A 74 14.27 38.34 20.10
C ASN A 74 13.84 39.52 20.97
N VAL A 75 12.55 39.85 21.02
CA VAL A 75 11.99 40.91 21.87
C VAL A 75 11.14 40.37 23.02
N GLY A 76 11.07 39.05 23.18
CA GLY A 76 10.48 38.39 24.36
C GLY A 76 9.03 37.91 24.18
N GLU A 77 8.47 37.95 22.97
CA GLU A 77 7.16 37.34 22.70
C GLU A 77 7.27 35.82 22.57
N SER A 78 6.25 35.12 23.04
CA SER A 78 6.17 33.65 23.06
C SER A 78 4.71 33.22 22.91
N HIS A 79 4.42 32.45 21.86
CA HIS A 79 3.07 32.01 21.51
C HIS A 79 3.07 30.59 20.96
N SER A 80 2.02 29.84 21.27
CA SER A 80 1.83 28.49 20.76
C SER A 80 0.60 28.39 19.87
N TYR A 81 0.70 27.59 18.81
CA TYR A 81 -0.35 27.39 17.81
C TYR A 81 -0.48 25.92 17.44
N ILE A 82 -1.70 25.47 17.16
CA ILE A 82 -1.97 24.10 16.70
C ILE A 82 -2.19 24.11 15.20
N TRP A 83 -1.43 23.29 14.48
CA TRP A 83 -1.62 23.04 13.06
C TRP A 83 -2.20 21.63 12.87
N ASN A 84 -3.42 21.58 12.34
CA ASN A 84 -4.06 20.35 11.93
C ASN A 84 -3.71 20.09 10.46
N ILE A 85 -3.04 18.97 10.19
CA ILE A 85 -2.57 18.60 8.86
C ILE A 85 -3.58 17.64 8.22
N TYR A 86 -4.22 18.08 7.15
CA TYR A 86 -5.22 17.30 6.41
C TYR A 86 -4.65 16.79 5.09
N ALA A 87 -5.10 15.60 4.67
CA ALA A 87 -4.77 15.01 3.38
C ALA A 87 -5.36 15.84 2.24
N SER A 88 -4.54 16.33 1.30
CA SER A 88 -5.06 16.99 0.10
C SER A 88 -5.62 15.98 -0.91
N ASN A 89 -5.01 14.80 -1.00
CA ASN A 89 -5.39 13.72 -1.90
C ASN A 89 -5.50 12.37 -1.18
N SER A 90 -6.28 11.45 -1.75
CA SER A 90 -6.37 10.08 -1.24
C SER A 90 -5.08 9.30 -1.55
N VAL A 91 -4.52 8.62 -0.54
CA VAL A 91 -3.28 7.85 -0.62
C VAL A 91 -3.35 6.59 0.24
N VAL A 92 -2.48 5.61 -0.03
CA VAL A 92 -2.24 4.48 0.87
C VAL A 92 -0.84 4.61 1.43
N ILE A 93 -0.71 4.77 2.74
CA ILE A 93 0.59 4.84 3.39
C ILE A 93 1.08 3.41 3.70
N PRO A 94 2.26 2.99 3.22
CA PRO A 94 2.80 1.69 3.55
C PRO A 94 3.13 1.64 5.05
N THR A 95 2.60 0.63 5.74
CA THR A 95 2.85 0.41 7.18
C THR A 95 3.88 -0.68 7.42
N GLY A 96 4.50 -1.20 6.36
CA GLY A 96 5.45 -2.29 6.43
C GLY A 96 6.83 -1.96 5.87
N GLY A 97 7.75 -2.90 6.06
CA GLY A 97 9.11 -2.79 5.51
C GLY A 97 9.17 -2.96 3.99
N CYS A 98 8.08 -3.43 3.40
CA CYS A 98 7.91 -3.69 1.99
C CYS A 98 6.65 -3.01 1.43
N ASP A 99 6.67 -2.72 0.14
CA ASP A 99 5.59 -2.10 -0.60
C ASP A 99 5.33 -2.86 -1.90
N VAL A 100 4.11 -2.81 -2.40
CA VAL A 100 3.67 -3.54 -3.60
C VAL A 100 3.45 -2.56 -4.75
N SER A 101 3.58 -3.03 -6.00
CA SER A 101 3.35 -2.18 -7.17
C SER A 101 1.91 -1.68 -7.30
N SER A 102 0.93 -2.46 -6.83
CA SER A 102 -0.46 -2.02 -6.73
C SER A 102 -1.17 -2.74 -5.59
N ARG A 103 -2.00 -2.00 -4.86
CA ARG A 103 -2.87 -2.54 -3.80
C ARG A 103 -4.15 -3.16 -4.38
N ASP A 104 -4.57 -2.68 -5.55
CA ASP A 104 -5.71 -3.19 -6.31
C ASP A 104 -5.25 -3.54 -7.73
N VAL A 105 -5.29 -4.82 -8.08
CA VAL A 105 -4.91 -5.31 -9.41
C VAL A 105 -6.15 -5.83 -10.11
N THR A 106 -6.50 -5.26 -11.25
CA THR A 106 -7.55 -5.78 -12.14
C THR A 106 -6.89 -6.38 -13.36
N VAL A 107 -7.22 -7.65 -13.66
CA VAL A 107 -6.77 -8.36 -14.87
C VAL A 107 -7.98 -8.88 -15.62
N ASN A 108 -7.93 -8.78 -16.95
CA ASN A 108 -8.95 -9.33 -17.83
C ASN A 108 -8.40 -10.62 -18.44
N LEU A 109 -9.05 -11.74 -18.11
CA LEU A 109 -8.77 -13.02 -18.75
C LEU A 109 -9.27 -12.98 -20.21
N PRO A 110 -8.51 -13.54 -21.17
CA PRO A 110 -9.02 -13.81 -22.52
C PRO A 110 -10.20 -14.79 -22.48
N GLU A 111 -10.93 -14.94 -23.59
CA GLU A 111 -12.02 -15.92 -23.64
C GLU A 111 -11.55 -17.34 -23.27
N TYR A 112 -12.43 -18.11 -22.62
CA TYR A 112 -12.13 -19.46 -22.17
C TYR A 112 -11.68 -20.36 -23.35
N PRO A 113 -10.58 -21.14 -23.21
CA PRO A 113 -9.75 -21.36 -22.02
C PRO A 113 -8.46 -20.50 -21.98
N GLY A 114 -8.60 -19.17 -21.98
CA GLY A 114 -7.49 -18.23 -21.89
C GLY A 114 -6.77 -18.17 -20.54
N THR A 115 -5.53 -17.66 -20.56
CA THR A 115 -4.71 -17.39 -19.38
C THR A 115 -4.10 -15.99 -19.45
N VAL A 116 -3.77 -15.39 -18.30
CA VAL A 116 -3.16 -14.06 -18.24
C VAL A 116 -2.22 -13.94 -17.05
N SER A 117 -1.08 -13.28 -17.22
CA SER A 117 -0.17 -12.96 -16.13
C SER A 117 -0.73 -11.84 -15.26
N ILE A 118 -0.56 -11.95 -13.94
CA ILE A 118 -0.96 -10.91 -12.98
C ILE A 118 0.27 -10.03 -12.70
N PRO A 119 0.25 -8.74 -13.10
CA PRO A 119 1.41 -7.85 -12.94
C PRO A 119 1.50 -7.30 -11.51
N LEU A 120 1.89 -8.16 -10.56
CA LEU A 120 2.09 -7.79 -9.16
C LEU A 120 3.54 -8.05 -8.74
N THR A 121 4.16 -7.00 -8.20
CA THR A 121 5.53 -7.03 -7.68
C THR A 121 5.57 -6.50 -6.26
N VAL A 122 6.60 -6.90 -5.51
CA VAL A 122 6.89 -6.41 -4.16
C VAL A 122 8.35 -5.97 -4.08
N ARG A 123 8.62 -4.90 -3.32
CA ARG A 123 9.96 -4.42 -3.01
C ARG A 123 10.05 -4.05 -1.54
N CYS A 124 11.23 -4.14 -0.96
CA CYS A 124 11.49 -3.84 0.44
C CYS A 124 12.55 -2.74 0.59
N ALA A 125 12.42 -1.90 1.62
CA ALA A 125 13.43 -0.87 1.89
C ALA A 125 14.79 -1.46 2.30
N LYS A 126 14.77 -2.67 2.88
CA LYS A 126 15.94 -3.49 3.23
C LYS A 126 15.71 -4.91 2.74
N ASN A 127 16.78 -5.69 2.59
CA ASN A 127 16.67 -7.10 2.27
C ASN A 127 15.88 -7.82 3.37
N GLN A 128 14.73 -8.39 3.01
CA GLN A 128 13.85 -9.15 3.89
C GLN A 128 13.49 -10.47 3.25
N ASN A 129 13.43 -11.54 4.03
CA ASN A 129 12.80 -12.77 3.57
C ASN A 129 11.29 -12.59 3.58
N LEU A 130 10.64 -12.89 2.46
CA LEU A 130 9.20 -12.75 2.32
C LEU A 130 8.54 -14.06 1.91
N ALA A 131 7.33 -14.23 2.40
CA ALA A 131 6.35 -15.16 1.87
C ALA A 131 5.02 -14.45 1.65
N TYR A 132 4.17 -15.01 0.79
CA TYR A 132 2.78 -14.57 0.63
C TYR A 132 1.83 -15.76 0.65
N TYR A 133 0.56 -15.53 0.94
CA TYR A 133 -0.51 -16.50 0.72
C TYR A 133 -1.70 -15.82 0.07
N LEU A 134 -2.52 -16.62 -0.62
CA LEU A 134 -3.74 -16.17 -1.26
C LEU A 134 -4.94 -16.41 -0.35
N THR A 135 -5.93 -15.54 -0.40
CA THR A 135 -7.22 -15.69 0.30
C THR A 135 -8.38 -15.41 -0.63
N GLY A 136 -9.53 -16.02 -0.35
CA GLY A 136 -10.75 -15.83 -1.13
C GLY A 136 -11.65 -17.06 -1.07
N PRO A 137 -12.91 -16.95 -1.50
CA PRO A 137 -13.83 -18.08 -1.54
C PRO A 137 -13.43 -19.06 -2.63
N THR A 138 -13.33 -20.35 -2.30
CA THR A 138 -13.02 -21.44 -3.23
C THR A 138 -14.16 -22.46 -3.31
N THR A 139 -14.21 -23.23 -4.39
CA THR A 139 -15.28 -24.21 -4.65
C THR A 139 -14.81 -25.66 -4.73
N ASP A 140 -13.50 -25.90 -4.80
CA ASP A 140 -12.89 -27.23 -4.85
C ASP A 140 -12.37 -27.67 -3.47
N ALA A 141 -12.25 -28.99 -3.28
CA ALA A 141 -11.73 -29.55 -2.03
C ALA A 141 -10.25 -29.20 -1.78
N ALA A 142 -9.47 -28.98 -2.84
CA ALA A 142 -8.07 -28.58 -2.73
C ALA A 142 -7.89 -27.08 -2.44
N SER A 143 -8.98 -26.29 -2.42
CA SER A 143 -8.98 -24.85 -2.18
C SER A 143 -8.09 -24.06 -3.15
N THR A 144 -8.08 -24.45 -4.43
CA THR A 144 -7.29 -23.85 -5.50
C THR A 144 -8.11 -23.13 -6.57
N ILE A 145 -9.42 -23.37 -6.63
CA ILE A 145 -10.34 -22.80 -7.61
C ILE A 145 -11.23 -21.80 -6.90
N PHE A 146 -10.98 -20.52 -7.14
CA PHE A 146 -11.78 -19.40 -6.65
C PHE A 146 -13.16 -19.41 -7.29
N ALA A 147 -14.18 -19.21 -6.45
CA ALA A 147 -15.58 -19.22 -6.84
C ALA A 147 -15.90 -18.04 -7.79
N ASN A 148 -16.76 -18.31 -8.77
CA ASN A 148 -17.26 -17.28 -9.67
C ASN A 148 -18.27 -16.37 -8.95
N THR A 149 -17.89 -15.11 -8.72
CA THR A 149 -18.70 -14.06 -8.09
C THR A 149 -19.21 -13.02 -9.08
N ALA A 150 -19.21 -13.35 -10.39
CA ALA A 150 -19.75 -12.47 -11.41
C ALA A 150 -21.26 -12.25 -11.24
N SER A 151 -21.73 -11.09 -11.70
CA SER A 151 -23.15 -10.84 -11.86
C SER A 151 -23.69 -11.48 -13.15
N ALA A 152 -24.98 -11.77 -13.17
CA ALA A 152 -25.65 -12.45 -14.28
C ALA A 152 -25.42 -11.74 -15.64
N PRO A 153 -25.27 -12.49 -16.75
CA PRO A 153 -25.28 -13.96 -16.84
C PRO A 153 -24.01 -14.58 -16.25
N VAL A 154 -24.13 -15.59 -15.40
CA VAL A 154 -22.98 -16.21 -14.70
C VAL A 154 -22.62 -17.53 -15.37
N ALA A 155 -21.35 -17.72 -15.72
CA ALA A 155 -20.86 -19.00 -16.23
C ALA A 155 -20.92 -20.08 -15.15
N GLN A 156 -21.33 -21.29 -15.52
CA GLN A 156 -21.40 -22.46 -14.63
C GLN A 156 -20.27 -23.46 -14.95
N GLY A 157 -19.93 -24.32 -14.00
CA GLY A 157 -18.90 -25.36 -14.17
C GLY A 157 -17.46 -24.82 -14.28
N ILE A 158 -17.25 -23.53 -14.00
CA ILE A 158 -15.95 -22.86 -14.14
C ILE A 158 -15.69 -21.90 -12.97
N GLY A 159 -14.44 -21.82 -12.56
CA GLY A 159 -13.91 -20.82 -11.65
C GLY A 159 -12.56 -20.28 -12.14
N ILE A 160 -11.91 -19.48 -11.31
CA ILE A 160 -10.57 -18.95 -11.59
C ILE A 160 -9.58 -19.66 -10.69
N GLN A 161 -8.46 -20.10 -11.24
CA GLN A 161 -7.33 -20.62 -10.48
C GLN A 161 -6.15 -19.68 -10.67
N VAL A 162 -5.42 -19.45 -9.58
CA VAL A 162 -4.18 -18.67 -9.59
C VAL A 162 -3.02 -19.63 -9.39
N ALA A 163 -2.03 -19.54 -10.26
CA ALA A 163 -0.86 -20.40 -10.28
C ALA A 163 0.42 -19.57 -10.33
N ASN A 164 1.54 -20.18 -9.98
CA ASN A 164 2.88 -19.68 -10.26
C ASN A 164 3.70 -20.79 -10.95
N ARG A 165 5.03 -20.63 -11.04
CA ARG A 165 5.90 -21.64 -11.68
C ARG A 165 5.79 -23.04 -11.06
N ASN A 166 5.37 -23.14 -9.80
CA ASN A 166 5.24 -24.40 -9.06
C ASN A 166 3.84 -25.02 -9.18
N GLY A 167 2.93 -24.39 -9.94
CA GLY A 167 1.56 -24.85 -10.17
C GLY A 167 0.51 -24.01 -9.43
N ALA A 168 -0.69 -24.58 -9.31
CA ALA A 168 -1.83 -23.94 -8.65
C ALA A 168 -1.53 -23.68 -7.17
N ILE A 169 -1.90 -22.50 -6.69
CA ILE A 169 -1.64 -22.07 -5.31
C ILE A 169 -2.92 -22.23 -4.50
N PRO A 170 -2.95 -23.12 -3.48
CA PRO A 170 -4.09 -23.18 -2.58
C PRO A 170 -4.19 -21.93 -1.71
N THR A 171 -5.41 -21.56 -1.34
CA THR A 171 -5.63 -20.49 -0.35
C THR A 171 -5.02 -20.84 1.01
N ASN A 172 -4.62 -19.81 1.76
CA ASN A 172 -4.03 -19.91 3.10
C ASN A 172 -2.76 -20.78 3.16
N ARG A 173 -2.05 -20.94 2.04
CA ARG A 173 -0.75 -21.61 1.96
C ARG A 173 0.36 -20.63 1.64
N ASN A 174 1.41 -20.66 2.45
CA ASN A 174 2.57 -19.80 2.27
C ASN A 174 3.37 -20.20 1.04
N VAL A 175 3.68 -19.22 0.20
CA VAL A 175 4.57 -19.29 -0.94
C VAL A 175 5.78 -18.41 -0.65
N ALA A 176 6.96 -19.01 -0.57
CA ALA A 176 8.20 -18.30 -0.33
C ALA A 176 8.65 -17.51 -1.57
N LEU A 177 8.97 -16.23 -1.37
CA LEU A 177 9.64 -15.37 -2.37
C LEU A 177 11.16 -15.32 -2.16
N GLY A 178 11.64 -15.77 -1.00
CA GLY A 178 13.03 -15.63 -0.60
C GLY A 178 13.35 -14.18 -0.21
N THR A 179 14.59 -13.77 -0.44
CA THR A 179 15.06 -12.43 -0.06
C THR A 179 14.64 -11.39 -1.10
N VAL A 180 13.85 -10.41 -0.67
CA VAL A 180 13.41 -9.25 -1.45
C VAL A 180 14.08 -8.00 -0.91
N GLY A 181 14.73 -7.25 -1.80
CA GLY A 181 15.41 -5.99 -1.49
C GLY A 181 14.72 -4.79 -2.14
N SER A 182 15.49 -3.74 -2.45
CA SER A 182 14.98 -2.51 -3.06
C SER A 182 14.49 -2.69 -4.50
N SER A 183 15.01 -3.68 -5.21
CA SER A 183 14.55 -4.07 -6.54
C SER A 183 13.23 -4.83 -6.47
N ALA A 184 12.29 -4.45 -7.33
CA ALA A 184 10.97 -5.09 -7.41
C ALA A 184 11.09 -6.56 -7.85
N VAL A 185 10.46 -7.46 -7.11
CA VAL A 185 10.37 -8.89 -7.39
C VAL A 185 8.95 -9.23 -7.79
N SER A 186 8.76 -9.85 -8.96
CA SER A 186 7.46 -10.35 -9.41
C SER A 186 7.06 -11.58 -8.62
N LEU A 187 5.77 -11.67 -8.26
CA LEU A 187 5.23 -12.88 -7.63
C LEU A 187 5.07 -14.04 -8.63
N GLY A 188 5.22 -13.77 -9.94
CA GLY A 188 5.11 -14.78 -11.00
C GLY A 188 3.72 -15.40 -11.11
N LEU A 189 2.68 -14.65 -10.72
CA LEU A 189 1.31 -15.12 -10.69
C LEU A 189 0.69 -15.13 -12.09
N THR A 190 -0.07 -16.18 -12.37
CA THR A 190 -0.88 -16.34 -13.58
C THR A 190 -2.28 -16.71 -13.18
N ALA A 191 -3.28 -16.08 -13.79
CA ALA A 191 -4.67 -16.46 -13.68
C ALA A 191 -5.05 -17.35 -14.88
N ASN A 192 -5.80 -18.41 -14.60
CA ASN A 192 -6.37 -19.29 -15.61
C ASN A 192 -7.78 -19.74 -15.20
N TYR A 193 -8.58 -20.12 -16.18
CA TYR A 193 -9.82 -20.82 -15.88
C TYR A 193 -9.55 -22.23 -15.37
N ALA A 194 -10.37 -22.70 -14.45
CA ALA A 194 -10.35 -24.07 -13.97
C ALA A 194 -11.78 -24.62 -13.90
N ARG A 195 -11.95 -25.87 -14.35
CA ARG A 195 -13.25 -26.55 -14.32
C ARG A 195 -13.59 -26.95 -12.89
N THR A 196 -14.82 -26.67 -12.52
CA THR A 196 -15.42 -27.16 -11.27
C THR A 196 -16.23 -28.43 -11.58
N THR A 197 -17.16 -28.78 -10.71
CA THR A 197 -18.11 -29.88 -10.98
C THR A 197 -19.23 -29.42 -11.92
N GLY A 198 -19.66 -30.32 -12.81
CA GLY A 198 -20.79 -30.09 -13.72
C GLY A 198 -20.42 -29.65 -15.13
N GLN A 199 -21.45 -29.25 -15.88
CA GLN A 199 -21.33 -28.79 -17.27
C GLN A 199 -20.84 -27.34 -17.32
N VAL A 200 -19.90 -27.06 -18.23
CA VAL A 200 -19.46 -25.69 -18.49
C VAL A 200 -20.53 -24.98 -19.31
N VAL A 201 -21.04 -23.86 -18.79
CA VAL A 201 -22.07 -23.04 -19.44
C VAL A 201 -21.53 -21.63 -19.63
N ALA A 202 -21.85 -21.01 -20.78
CA ALA A 202 -21.41 -19.67 -21.12
C ALA A 202 -21.95 -18.61 -20.13
N GLY A 203 -21.14 -17.60 -19.86
CA GLY A 203 -21.48 -16.47 -19.02
C GLY A 203 -20.23 -15.73 -18.54
N ASN A 204 -20.44 -14.77 -17.64
CA ASN A 204 -19.39 -13.98 -17.04
C ASN A 204 -18.65 -14.77 -15.95
N VAL A 205 -17.36 -14.46 -15.79
CA VAL A 205 -16.51 -14.99 -14.72
C VAL A 205 -15.80 -13.86 -14.01
N LYS A 206 -15.88 -13.83 -12.69
CA LYS A 206 -15.17 -12.89 -11.83
C LYS A 206 -14.75 -13.59 -10.54
N ALA A 207 -13.56 -13.30 -10.05
CA ALA A 207 -13.12 -13.70 -8.72
C ALA A 207 -12.38 -12.54 -8.07
N VAL A 208 -12.42 -12.49 -6.73
CA VAL A 208 -11.64 -11.54 -5.94
C VAL A 208 -10.71 -12.35 -5.07
N VAL A 209 -9.42 -12.10 -5.20
CA VAL A 209 -8.34 -12.83 -4.51
C VAL A 209 -7.54 -11.85 -3.68
N GLY A 210 -7.46 -12.09 -2.37
CA GLY A 210 -6.57 -11.37 -1.48
C GLY A 210 -5.15 -11.93 -1.53
N VAL A 211 -4.16 -11.05 -1.43
CA VAL A 211 -2.74 -11.43 -1.31
C VAL A 211 -2.21 -10.82 -0.03
N THR A 212 -1.76 -11.67 0.88
CA THR A 212 -1.19 -11.22 2.17
C THR A 212 0.28 -11.59 2.24
N PHE A 213 1.12 -10.62 2.61
CA PHE A 213 2.56 -10.82 2.79
C PHE A 213 2.90 -11.01 4.26
N LEU A 214 3.83 -11.91 4.54
CA LEU A 214 4.39 -12.14 5.87
C LEU A 214 5.92 -12.26 5.80
N TYR A 215 6.56 -11.95 6.92
CA TYR A 215 7.91 -12.41 7.18
C TYR A 215 7.80 -13.88 7.65
N PRO A 216 8.46 -14.83 6.95
CA PRO A 216 8.46 -16.23 7.33
C PRO A 216 9.26 -16.51 8.60
#